data_AF-A0A7H0H3M8-F1
#
_entry.id   AF-A0A7H0H3M8-F1
#
_cell.length_a   1.000
_cell.length_b   1.000
_cell.length_c   1.000
_cell.angle_alpha   90.00
_cell.angle_beta   90.00
_cell.angle_gamma   90.00
#
_symmetry.space_group_name_H-M   'P 1'
#
loop_
_entity.id
_entity.type
_entity.pdbx_description
1 polymer ?
#
loop_
_entity_poly.entity_id
_entity_poly.type
_entity_poly.pdbx_seq_one_letter_code
_entity_poly.pdbx_strand_id
1 'polypeptide(L)'
;MSTPSEEDLSRVTIISTSRRVDLALPGSVTLSELMPSILRFSGLESNTPTEAVHAWVLQRFGSDPFDLYSPISKLNIRDGETLHLRHRENAIPDAAFDDVVDAVAGATNSRPSWAPVHSQRVGITLMLLLLIGTPLLGILGWPRPRSEVIAADPMSMLPLGLVLGGTAFLALACAIASIALARAARETVTATALAWASVALAGITGWFAADPISAPGVPVYLRLLLAGAFVLVASAACALAARVSALALFAAALAALFTVIAASAMTIFQGKIVDVAAITMVAMAFLTTFLPTLSYRIAGIALPNLPMTTEAMLADETPVQSDIVNRALLADRLLGAMLAATSLTAALAAIVVVFPTRGLWPTLLTLCVGLAFLLRARAFVGLGQRLALLVGGVVCVGVALGSAGFDATRSGLGLVAVFLGLLVLGYGLAHYSARTFSKVLSPTWGRWGDVFEWLAIIGVIPTLLGVLDLYSYFASRF
;
A
#
# COMPACT_ATOMS: atom_id res chain seq x y z
N MET A 1 49.95 45.26 18.58
CA MET A 1 48.88 44.63 17.77
C MET A 1 48.16 43.64 18.67
N SER A 2 47.01 44.03 19.22
CA SER A 2 46.12 43.15 19.98
C SER A 2 44.88 42.95 19.13
N THR A 3 44.65 41.73 18.67
CA THR A 3 43.39 41.32 18.03
C THR A 3 42.23 41.56 19.01
N PRO A 4 41.12 42.19 18.61
CA PRO A 4 39.95 42.28 19.48
C PRO A 4 39.44 40.87 19.73
N SER A 5 39.08 40.56 20.98
CA SER A 5 38.42 39.31 21.37
C SER A 5 37.16 39.13 20.52
N GLU A 6 37.04 38.02 19.78
CA GLU A 6 35.75 37.59 19.23
C GLU A 6 34.74 37.53 20.38
N GLU A 7 33.70 38.35 20.32
CA GLU A 7 32.60 38.28 21.27
C GLU A 7 31.96 36.89 21.15
N ASP A 8 31.96 36.14 22.24
CA ASP A 8 31.27 34.85 22.36
C ASP A 8 29.76 35.11 22.18
N LEU A 9 29.22 34.80 21.00
CA LEU A 9 27.86 35.11 20.59
C LEU A 9 27.11 33.80 20.31
N SER A 10 25.99 33.60 20.99
CA SER A 10 25.07 32.49 20.70
C SER A 10 23.85 33.01 19.93
N ARG A 11 23.63 32.55 18.70
CA ARG A 11 22.39 32.84 17.96
C ARG A 11 21.32 31.87 18.40
N VAL A 12 20.17 32.38 18.82
CA VAL A 12 19.04 31.58 19.26
C VAL A 12 17.77 32.05 18.60
N THR A 13 16.85 31.12 18.38
CA THR A 13 15.48 31.43 18.03
C THR A 13 14.67 31.54 19.32
N ILE A 14 14.08 32.69 19.59
CA ILE A 14 13.12 32.88 20.69
C ILE A 14 11.69 32.80 20.17
N ILE A 15 10.89 31.94 20.79
CA ILE A 15 9.47 31.74 20.48
C ILE A 15 8.65 32.33 21.63
N SER A 16 7.92 33.41 21.35
CA SER A 16 6.91 33.99 22.24
C SER A 16 5.50 33.56 21.81
N THR A 17 4.48 33.98 22.56
CA THR A 17 3.06 33.78 22.20
C THR A 17 2.66 34.57 20.95
N SER A 18 3.34 35.66 20.64
CA SER A 18 3.00 36.58 19.55
C SER A 18 3.88 36.41 18.31
N ARG A 19 5.16 36.03 18.47
CA ARG A 19 6.10 35.89 17.34
C ARG A 19 7.31 35.00 17.63
N ARG A 20 7.98 34.63 16.55
CA ARG A 20 9.28 33.95 16.54
C ARG A 20 10.34 34.93 16.04
N VAL A 21 11.43 35.11 16.80
CA VAL A 21 12.52 36.03 16.46
C VAL A 21 13.88 35.41 16.72
N ASP A 22 14.80 35.60 15.79
CA ASP A 22 16.19 35.15 15.93
C ASP A 22 17.03 36.28 16.50
N LEU A 23 17.71 36.02 17.62
CA LEU A 23 18.55 36.97 18.33
C LEU A 23 19.96 36.41 18.53
N ALA A 24 20.96 37.28 18.41
CA ALA A 24 22.32 36.99 18.85
C ALA A 24 22.48 37.49 20.29
N LEU A 25 22.76 36.57 21.21
CA LEU A 25 22.91 36.88 22.62
C LEU A 25 24.41 36.92 22.99
N PRO A 26 24.91 38.03 23.55
CA PRO A 26 26.30 38.13 24.02
C PRO A 26 26.56 37.27 25.26
N GLY A 27 27.61 36.44 25.23
CA GLY A 27 27.95 35.48 26.27
C GLY A 27 28.47 36.09 27.58
N SER A 28 28.98 37.33 27.54
CA SER A 28 29.52 38.05 28.70
C SER A 28 28.45 38.75 29.55
N VAL A 29 27.22 38.85 29.07
CA VAL A 29 26.11 39.59 29.70
C VAL A 29 25.17 38.61 30.42
N THR A 30 24.56 39.05 31.52
CA THR A 30 23.56 38.26 32.25
C THR A 30 22.23 38.20 31.50
N LEU A 31 21.48 37.12 31.69
CA LEU A 31 20.16 36.96 31.04
C LEU A 31 19.16 38.03 31.52
N SER A 32 19.25 38.47 32.77
CA SER A 32 18.39 39.53 33.33
C SER A 32 18.59 40.88 32.65
N GLU A 33 19.82 41.26 32.32
CA GLU A 33 20.13 42.50 31.57
C GLU A 33 19.58 42.48 30.15
N LEU A 34 19.53 41.29 29.52
CA LEU A 34 19.03 41.12 28.15
C LEU A 34 17.51 40.94 28.07
N MET A 35 16.84 40.61 29.18
CA MET A 35 15.41 40.32 29.21
C MET A 35 14.52 41.45 28.67
N PRO A 36 14.72 42.74 29.00
CA PRO A 36 13.92 43.83 28.44
C PRO A 36 14.07 43.93 26.91
N SER A 37 15.29 43.74 26.41
CA SER A 37 15.58 43.73 24.98
C SER A 37 14.93 42.53 24.28
N ILE A 38 15.03 41.34 24.87
CA ILE A 38 14.39 40.11 24.38
C ILE A 38 12.87 40.27 24.30
N LEU A 39 12.22 40.87 25.30
CA LEU A 39 10.77 41.10 25.29
C LEU A 39 10.34 42.07 24.20
N ARG A 40 11.04 43.21 24.09
CA ARG A 40 10.80 44.19 23.03
C ARG A 40 11.00 43.57 21.64
N PHE A 41 12.06 42.78 21.46
CA PHE A 41 12.30 42.00 20.23
C PHE A 41 11.38 40.79 20.08
N SER A 42 10.61 40.42 21.09
CA SER A 42 9.57 39.39 21.00
C SER A 42 8.15 39.97 20.91
N GLY A 43 8.02 41.30 20.79
CA GLY A 43 6.74 41.98 20.56
C GLY A 43 5.87 42.04 21.79
N LEU A 44 6.49 41.98 22.97
CA LEU A 44 5.86 42.04 24.27
C LEU A 44 6.31 43.34 24.96
N GLU A 45 5.36 44.03 25.58
CA GLU A 45 5.61 45.27 26.30
C GLU A 45 5.73 44.99 27.80
N SER A 46 6.74 45.57 28.44
CA SER A 46 6.89 45.63 29.89
C SER A 46 6.99 47.09 30.29
N ASN A 47 6.23 47.52 31.30
CA ASN A 47 6.22 48.92 31.71
C ASN A 47 7.51 49.32 32.43
N THR A 48 8.20 48.34 33.04
CA THR A 48 9.49 48.57 33.72
C THR A 48 10.51 47.45 33.44
N PRO A 49 11.82 47.75 33.48
CA PRO A 49 12.89 46.73 33.34
C PRO A 49 12.83 45.67 34.45
N THR A 50 12.36 46.05 35.64
CA THR A 50 12.13 45.13 36.76
C THR A 50 11.00 44.14 36.46
N GLU A 51 9.90 44.61 35.88
CA GLU A 51 8.79 43.76 35.46
C GLU A 51 9.21 42.75 34.39
N ALA A 52 10.06 43.15 33.44
CA ALA A 52 10.64 42.22 32.45
C ALA A 52 11.36 41.03 33.09
N VAL A 53 12.16 41.27 34.14
CA VAL A 53 12.95 40.23 34.83
C VAL A 53 12.09 39.38 35.79
N HIS A 54 11.02 39.94 36.35
CA HIS A 54 10.17 39.25 37.32
C HIS A 54 8.99 38.50 36.68
N ALA A 55 8.41 39.03 35.61
CA ALA A 55 7.22 38.46 34.98
C ALA A 55 7.55 37.44 33.88
N TRP A 56 8.77 37.45 33.32
CA TRP A 56 9.13 36.62 32.18
C TRP A 56 10.31 35.70 32.46
N VAL A 57 10.26 34.52 31.85
CA VAL A 57 11.31 33.51 31.92
C VAL A 57 11.60 32.95 30.53
N LEU A 58 12.86 32.58 30.33
CA LEU A 58 13.33 31.89 29.14
C LEU A 58 13.62 30.45 29.52
N GLN A 59 13.10 29.48 28.77
CA GLN A 59 13.25 28.07 29.06
C GLN A 59 13.41 27.24 27.78
N ARG A 60 14.02 26.06 27.90
CA ARG A 60 13.95 25.03 26.86
C ARG A 60 12.58 24.36 26.87
N PHE A 61 12.21 23.71 25.77
CA PHE A 61 10.98 22.95 25.73
C PHE A 61 11.05 21.76 26.70
N GLY A 62 10.20 21.77 27.74
CA GLY A 62 10.14 20.69 28.74
C GLY A 62 11.30 20.67 29.74
N SER A 63 12.03 21.78 29.92
CA SER A 63 13.04 21.93 30.97
C SER A 63 12.74 23.13 31.86
N ASP A 64 13.39 23.19 33.01
CA ASP A 64 13.27 24.33 33.93
C ASP A 64 13.70 25.66 33.28
N PRO A 65 13.13 26.78 33.75
CA PRO A 65 13.60 28.12 33.42
C PRO A 65 15.10 28.30 33.65
N PHE A 66 15.76 29.03 32.74
CA PHE A 66 17.15 29.41 32.92
C PHE A 66 17.32 30.39 34.09
N ASP A 67 18.47 30.31 34.77
CA ASP A 67 18.84 31.25 35.80
C ASP A 67 19.13 32.64 35.21
N LEU A 68 18.36 33.64 35.65
CA LEU A 68 18.40 35.02 35.18
C LEU A 68 19.68 35.77 35.59
N TYR A 69 20.35 35.33 36.66
CA TYR A 69 21.55 35.99 37.19
C TYR A 69 22.85 35.39 36.66
N SER A 70 22.76 34.30 35.90
CA SER A 70 23.90 33.68 35.26
C SER A 70 24.21 34.35 33.90
N PRO A 71 25.51 34.52 33.55
CA PRO A 71 25.91 34.97 32.22
C PRO A 71 25.57 33.90 31.17
N ILE A 72 25.27 34.33 29.95
CA ILE A 72 24.80 33.44 28.88
C ILE A 72 25.81 32.34 28.52
N SER A 73 27.11 32.65 28.58
CA SER A 73 28.19 31.67 28.41
C SER A 73 28.14 30.51 29.41
N LYS A 74 27.54 30.69 30.59
CA LYS A 74 27.36 29.64 31.61
C LYS A 74 26.03 28.89 31.50
N LEU A 75 25.08 29.38 30.72
CA LEU A 75 23.76 28.76 30.53
C LEU A 75 23.77 27.61 29.52
N ASN A 76 24.94 27.25 28.97
CA ASN A 76 25.13 26.17 28.00
C ASN A 76 24.17 26.26 26.79
N ILE A 77 23.87 27.48 26.36
CA ILE A 77 23.00 27.76 25.21
C ILE A 77 23.82 27.55 23.94
N ARG A 78 23.30 26.74 23.01
CA ARG A 78 23.99 26.41 21.76
C ARG A 78 23.55 27.33 20.62
N ASP A 79 24.44 27.53 19.65
CA ASP A 79 24.11 28.24 18.43
C ASP A 79 23.02 27.49 17.63
N GLY A 80 21.99 28.21 17.20
CA GLY A 80 20.80 27.67 16.54
C GLY A 80 19.73 27.08 17.46
N GLU A 81 19.87 27.20 18.79
CA GLU A 81 18.93 26.63 19.74
C GLU A 81 17.61 27.40 19.81
N THR A 82 16.49 26.68 19.98
CA THR A 82 15.15 27.26 20.11
C THR A 82 14.75 27.38 21.58
N LEU A 83 14.46 28.60 22.04
CA LEU A 83 14.10 28.92 23.40
C LEU A 83 12.67 29.48 23.46
N HIS A 84 11.95 29.17 24.53
CA HIS A 84 10.58 29.64 24.74
C HIS A 84 10.55 30.75 25.77
N LEU A 85 9.99 31.89 25.37
CA LEU A 85 9.74 33.03 26.25
C LEU A 85 8.32 32.95 26.79
N ARG A 86 8.16 32.84 28.12
CA ARG A 86 6.86 32.66 28.77
C ARG A 86 6.73 33.52 30.01
N HIS A 87 5.48 33.79 30.39
CA HIS A 87 5.19 34.40 31.68
C HIS A 87 5.60 33.43 32.81
N ARG A 88 6.17 33.93 33.90
CA ARG A 88 6.72 33.13 35.00
C ARG A 88 5.66 32.22 35.64
N GLU A 89 4.41 32.68 35.72
CA GLU A 89 3.27 31.89 36.23
C GLU A 89 2.86 30.74 35.30
N ASN A 90 3.26 30.81 34.02
CA ASN A 90 3.03 29.79 32.99
C ASN A 90 4.30 28.98 32.69
N ALA A 91 5.36 29.14 33.49
CA ALA A 91 6.50 28.25 33.49
C ALA A 91 5.98 26.87 33.89
N ILE A 92 6.27 25.85 33.09
CA ILE A 92 5.74 24.49 33.31
C ILE A 92 6.44 23.95 34.57
N PRO A 93 5.77 23.82 35.72
CA PRO A 93 6.32 23.04 36.81
C PRO A 93 6.26 21.58 36.38
N ASP A 94 7.18 20.76 36.87
CA ASP A 94 6.96 19.31 36.85
C ASP A 94 5.58 19.05 37.47
N ALA A 95 4.75 18.21 36.83
CA ALA A 95 3.39 17.96 37.30
C ALA A 95 3.45 17.31 38.69
N ALA A 96 3.42 18.14 39.74
CA ALA A 96 3.34 17.70 41.11
C ALA A 96 1.91 17.22 41.31
N PHE A 97 1.71 15.92 41.14
CA PHE A 97 0.45 15.26 41.44
C PHE A 97 0.22 15.33 42.95
N ASP A 98 -0.74 16.15 43.37
CA ASP A 98 -1.14 16.33 44.78
C ASP A 98 -1.96 15.13 45.30
N ASP A 99 -2.45 14.29 44.38
CA ASP A 99 -3.23 13.08 44.69
C ASP A 99 -2.73 11.89 43.85
N VAL A 100 -2.34 10.81 44.55
CA VAL A 100 -1.91 9.54 43.95
C VAL A 100 -3.04 8.93 43.10
N VAL A 101 -4.31 9.19 43.45
CA VAL A 101 -5.46 8.72 42.69
C VAL A 101 -5.55 9.42 41.33
N ASP A 102 -5.25 10.72 41.26
CA ASP A 102 -5.31 11.50 40.02
C ASP A 102 -4.09 11.23 39.12
N ALA A 103 -2.93 10.93 39.70
CA ALA A 103 -1.76 10.44 38.98
C ALA A 103 -2.03 9.07 38.32
N VAL A 104 -2.67 8.15 39.04
CA VAL A 104 -3.02 6.82 38.52
C VAL A 104 -4.16 6.93 37.51
N ALA A 105 -5.18 7.77 37.74
CA ALA A 105 -6.28 8.02 36.82
C ALA A 105 -5.79 8.67 35.51
N GLY A 106 -4.90 9.65 35.57
CA GLY A 106 -4.25 10.23 34.39
C GLY A 106 -3.38 9.24 33.63
N ALA A 107 -2.61 8.41 34.35
CA ALA A 107 -1.80 7.34 33.76
C ALA A 107 -2.61 6.14 33.21
N THR A 108 -3.86 5.94 33.66
CA THR A 108 -4.75 4.90 33.12
C THR A 108 -5.65 5.41 32.00
N ASN A 109 -6.11 6.66 32.05
CA ASN A 109 -6.91 7.29 30.98
C ASN A 109 -6.10 7.60 29.71
N SER A 110 -4.78 7.69 29.80
CA SER A 110 -3.88 7.81 28.65
C SER A 110 -3.67 6.51 27.87
N ARG A 111 -4.16 5.37 28.39
CA ARG A 111 -4.08 4.08 27.69
C ARG A 111 -5.17 3.99 26.61
N PRO A 112 -4.88 3.41 25.44
CA PRO A 112 -5.91 3.14 24.45
C PRO A 112 -6.97 2.21 25.06
N SER A 113 -8.19 2.72 25.23
CA SER A 113 -9.31 1.98 25.78
C SER A 113 -10.18 1.40 24.67
N TRP A 114 -10.96 0.37 25.02
CA TRP A 114 -11.90 -0.22 24.08
C TRP A 114 -12.99 0.78 23.71
N ALA A 115 -13.21 0.98 22.42
CA ALA A 115 -14.17 1.91 21.86
C ALA A 115 -15.20 1.15 21.01
N PRO A 116 -16.40 1.70 20.80
CA PRO A 116 -17.44 1.07 19.97
C PRO A 116 -16.96 0.67 18.56
N VAL A 117 -16.04 1.45 17.98
CA VAL A 117 -15.41 1.15 16.69
C VAL A 117 -14.63 -0.18 16.72
N HIS A 118 -14.01 -0.52 17.84
CA HIS A 118 -13.31 -1.79 18.01
C HIS A 118 -14.29 -2.97 18.06
N SER A 119 -15.40 -2.84 18.80
CA SER A 119 -16.49 -3.83 18.77
C SER A 119 -17.05 -4.04 17.37
N GLN A 120 -17.30 -2.94 16.63
CA GLN A 120 -17.80 -3.02 15.26
C GLN A 120 -16.81 -3.74 14.34
N ARG A 121 -15.52 -3.41 14.41
CA ARG A 121 -14.47 -4.08 13.62
C ARG A 121 -14.39 -5.56 13.93
N VAL A 122 -14.40 -5.94 15.21
CA VAL A 122 -14.41 -7.35 15.61
C VAL A 122 -15.65 -8.07 15.08
N GLY A 123 -16.83 -7.47 15.24
CA GLY A 123 -18.09 -8.02 14.71
C GLY A 123 -18.03 -8.25 13.20
N ILE A 124 -17.53 -7.28 12.44
CA ILE A 124 -17.37 -7.41 10.98
C ILE A 124 -16.34 -8.50 10.64
N THR A 125 -15.22 -8.58 11.35
CA THR A 125 -14.21 -9.63 11.08
C THR A 125 -14.74 -11.03 11.35
N LEU A 126 -15.48 -11.23 12.44
CA LEU A 126 -16.12 -12.51 12.76
C LEU A 126 -17.21 -12.85 11.75
N MET A 127 -18.02 -11.87 11.34
CA MET A 127 -19.01 -12.05 10.28
C MET A 127 -18.35 -12.53 8.99
N LEU A 128 -17.29 -11.86 8.51
CA LEU A 128 -16.56 -12.25 7.31
C LEU A 128 -15.95 -13.64 7.43
N LEU A 129 -15.35 -13.95 8.58
CA LEU A 129 -14.73 -15.24 8.85
C LEU A 129 -15.76 -16.38 8.86
N LEU A 130 -16.93 -16.18 9.45
CA LEU A 130 -18.01 -17.18 9.43
C LEU A 130 -18.60 -17.31 8.02
N LEU A 131 -18.89 -16.20 7.37
CA LEU A 131 -19.55 -16.15 6.07
C LEU A 131 -18.71 -16.80 4.96
N ILE A 132 -17.39 -16.57 4.97
CA ILE A 132 -16.46 -17.13 3.96
C ILE A 132 -15.85 -18.44 4.43
N GLY A 133 -15.56 -18.58 5.73
CA GLY A 133 -14.88 -19.74 6.29
C GLY A 133 -15.77 -20.97 6.36
N THR A 134 -17.03 -20.83 6.78
CA THR A 134 -17.93 -21.99 6.92
C THR A 134 -18.14 -22.75 5.60
N PRO A 135 -18.36 -22.09 4.45
CA PRO A 135 -18.56 -22.85 3.23
C PRO A 135 -17.25 -23.35 2.63
N LEU A 136 -16.14 -22.62 2.81
CA LEU A 136 -14.82 -23.09 2.41
C LEU A 136 -14.44 -24.36 3.17
N LEU A 137 -14.72 -24.42 4.48
CA LEU A 137 -14.54 -25.63 5.29
C LEU A 137 -15.43 -26.78 4.79
N GLY A 138 -16.70 -26.50 4.45
CA GLY A 138 -17.61 -27.50 3.88
C GLY A 138 -17.12 -28.06 2.55
N ILE A 139 -16.60 -27.21 1.65
CA ILE A 139 -16.10 -27.62 0.33
C ILE A 139 -14.76 -28.36 0.42
N LEU A 140 -13.81 -27.83 1.19
CA LEU A 140 -12.46 -28.40 1.31
C LEU A 140 -12.42 -29.64 2.21
N GLY A 141 -13.26 -29.69 3.24
CA GLY A 141 -13.38 -30.82 4.15
C GLY A 141 -14.21 -31.97 3.58
N TRP A 142 -14.90 -31.78 2.45
CA TRP A 142 -15.68 -32.84 1.82
C TRP A 142 -14.76 -33.95 1.30
N PRO A 143 -14.90 -35.21 1.79
CA PRO A 143 -14.11 -36.32 1.30
C PRO A 143 -14.49 -36.58 -0.16
N ARG A 144 -13.60 -36.23 -1.09
CA ARG A 144 -13.83 -36.43 -2.53
C ARG A 144 -13.95 -37.93 -2.81
N PRO A 145 -15.14 -38.45 -3.20
CA PRO A 145 -15.29 -39.84 -3.55
C PRO A 145 -14.35 -40.21 -4.71
N ARG A 146 -13.85 -41.45 -4.71
CA ARG A 146 -13.07 -41.96 -5.84
C ARG A 146 -13.95 -41.99 -7.09
N SER A 147 -13.35 -41.80 -8.27
CA SER A 147 -14.07 -41.78 -9.57
C SER A 147 -15.01 -42.98 -9.76
N GLU A 148 -14.62 -44.15 -9.28
CA GLU A 148 -15.42 -45.38 -9.32
C GLU A 148 -16.73 -45.29 -8.51
N VAL A 149 -16.69 -44.61 -7.36
CA VAL A 149 -17.86 -44.40 -6.50
C VAL A 149 -18.79 -43.35 -7.09
N ILE A 150 -18.24 -42.33 -7.74
CA ILE A 150 -19.03 -41.29 -8.43
C ILE A 150 -19.80 -41.89 -9.61
N ALA A 151 -19.16 -42.79 -10.37
CA ALA A 151 -19.80 -43.49 -11.47
C ALA A 151 -20.91 -44.45 -10.99
N ALA A 152 -20.74 -45.06 -9.82
CA ALA A 152 -21.71 -45.98 -9.22
C ALA A 152 -22.89 -45.25 -8.55
N ASP A 153 -22.65 -44.11 -7.91
CA ASP A 153 -23.68 -43.31 -7.25
C ASP A 153 -23.45 -41.80 -7.47
N PRO A 154 -24.08 -41.21 -8.51
CA PRO A 154 -24.04 -39.78 -8.78
C PRO A 154 -24.60 -38.93 -7.63
N MET A 155 -25.45 -39.51 -6.76
CA MET A 155 -26.03 -38.79 -5.62
C MET A 155 -25.00 -38.47 -4.53
N SER A 156 -23.83 -39.14 -4.56
CA SER A 156 -22.70 -38.85 -3.66
C SER A 156 -22.15 -37.42 -3.81
N MET A 157 -22.44 -36.73 -4.92
CA MET A 157 -22.06 -35.33 -5.16
C MET A 157 -23.11 -34.31 -4.72
N LEU A 158 -24.34 -34.73 -4.39
CA LEU A 158 -25.40 -33.81 -4.01
C LEU A 158 -25.04 -32.92 -2.81
N PRO A 159 -24.41 -33.41 -1.74
CA PRO A 159 -24.08 -32.54 -0.60
C PRO A 159 -23.09 -31.43 -0.97
N LEU A 160 -22.10 -31.75 -1.82
CA LEU A 160 -21.18 -30.73 -2.37
C LEU A 160 -21.94 -29.71 -3.22
N GLY A 161 -22.85 -30.18 -4.08
CA GLY A 161 -23.73 -29.32 -4.88
C GLY A 161 -24.61 -28.41 -4.02
N LEU A 162 -25.16 -28.91 -2.91
CA LEU A 162 -25.97 -28.13 -1.97
C LEU A 162 -25.14 -27.08 -1.23
N VAL A 163 -23.94 -27.42 -0.77
CA VAL A 163 -23.01 -26.45 -0.15
C VAL A 163 -22.65 -25.36 -1.18
N LEU A 164 -22.34 -25.74 -2.42
CA LEU A 164 -22.03 -24.78 -3.49
C LEU A 164 -23.23 -23.90 -3.86
N GLY A 165 -24.43 -24.48 -3.97
CA GLY A 165 -25.66 -23.74 -4.17
C GLY A 165 -25.93 -22.76 -3.01
N GLY A 166 -25.72 -23.20 -1.78
CA GLY A 166 -25.78 -22.37 -0.59
C GLY A 166 -24.77 -21.23 -0.61
N THR A 167 -23.53 -21.47 -1.05
CA THR A 167 -22.52 -20.41 -1.22
C THR A 167 -22.90 -19.39 -2.28
N ALA A 168 -23.47 -19.83 -3.40
CA ALA A 168 -23.90 -18.94 -4.46
C ALA A 168 -25.07 -18.07 -4.00
N PHE A 169 -26.00 -18.67 -3.25
CA PHE A 169 -27.09 -17.95 -2.60
C PHE A 169 -26.57 -16.94 -1.58
N LEU A 170 -25.62 -17.32 -0.71
CA LEU A 170 -24.97 -16.42 0.25
C LEU A 170 -24.25 -15.27 -0.45
N ALA A 171 -23.55 -15.53 -1.56
CA ALA A 171 -22.91 -14.48 -2.36
C ALA A 171 -23.93 -13.44 -2.85
N LEU A 172 -25.06 -13.91 -3.39
CA LEU A 172 -26.14 -13.04 -3.85
C LEU A 172 -26.80 -12.28 -2.68
N ALA A 173 -27.11 -12.97 -1.59
CA ALA A 173 -27.70 -12.36 -0.39
C ALA A 173 -26.79 -11.26 0.18
N CYS A 174 -25.48 -11.47 0.18
CA CYS A 174 -24.51 -10.45 0.63
C CYS A 174 -24.45 -9.25 -0.31
N ALA A 175 -24.54 -9.46 -1.63
CA ALA A 175 -24.64 -8.34 -2.58
C ALA A 175 -25.91 -7.51 -2.33
N ILE A 176 -27.06 -8.17 -2.18
CA ILE A 176 -28.34 -7.49 -1.91
C ILE A 176 -28.29 -6.76 -0.57
N ALA A 177 -27.78 -7.41 0.49
CA ALA A 177 -27.64 -6.81 1.81
C ALA A 177 -26.68 -5.61 1.80
N SER A 178 -25.56 -5.70 1.07
CA SER A 178 -24.64 -4.59 0.87
C SER A 178 -25.34 -3.39 0.21
N ILE A 179 -26.09 -3.63 -0.87
CA ILE A 179 -26.85 -2.58 -1.57
C ILE A 179 -27.89 -1.97 -0.63
N ALA A 180 -28.64 -2.80 0.10
CA ALA A 180 -29.66 -2.34 1.04
C ALA A 180 -29.07 -1.50 2.17
N LEU A 181 -27.98 -1.94 2.80
CA LEU A 181 -27.32 -1.20 3.89
C LEU A 181 -26.72 0.12 3.39
N ALA A 182 -26.04 0.09 2.24
CA ALA A 182 -25.44 1.29 1.66
C ALA A 182 -26.48 2.33 1.25
N ARG A 183 -27.61 1.89 0.67
CA ARG A 183 -28.61 2.77 0.05
C ARG A 183 -29.75 3.15 0.98
N ALA A 184 -30.27 2.20 1.76
CA ALA A 184 -31.41 2.43 2.66
C ALA A 184 -30.96 2.87 4.05
N ALA A 185 -29.99 2.17 4.65
CA ALA A 185 -29.52 2.47 6.02
C ALA A 185 -28.39 3.51 6.07
N ARG A 186 -27.78 3.85 4.92
CA ARG A 186 -26.56 4.69 4.82
C ARG A 186 -25.39 4.18 5.68
N GLU A 187 -25.40 2.91 6.01
CA GLU A 187 -24.29 2.24 6.68
C GLU A 187 -23.31 1.79 5.58
N THR A 188 -22.08 2.29 5.64
CA THR A 188 -21.09 2.04 4.58
C THR A 188 -20.04 1.00 4.97
N VAL A 189 -19.74 0.80 6.26
CA VAL A 189 -18.63 -0.05 6.71
C VAL A 189 -19.01 -1.53 6.66
N THR A 190 -20.17 -1.90 7.18
CA THR A 190 -20.72 -3.26 7.02
C THR A 190 -21.12 -3.52 5.57
N ALA A 191 -21.65 -2.53 4.85
CA ALA A 191 -21.97 -2.68 3.43
C ALA A 191 -20.73 -2.97 2.57
N THR A 192 -19.59 -2.33 2.83
CA THR A 192 -18.32 -2.65 2.17
C THR A 192 -17.88 -4.08 2.46
N ALA A 193 -17.94 -4.50 3.73
CA ALA A 193 -17.58 -5.85 4.12
C ALA A 193 -18.44 -6.89 3.38
N LEU A 194 -19.76 -6.69 3.32
CA LEU A 194 -20.68 -7.58 2.62
C LEU A 194 -20.47 -7.59 1.10
N ALA A 195 -20.12 -6.45 0.49
CA ALA A 195 -19.74 -6.42 -0.94
C ALA A 195 -18.51 -7.30 -1.21
N TRP A 196 -17.46 -7.17 -0.41
CA TRP A 196 -16.26 -8.00 -0.55
C TRP A 196 -16.51 -9.47 -0.21
N ALA A 197 -17.37 -9.76 0.75
CA ALA A 197 -17.79 -11.13 1.04
C ALA A 197 -18.55 -11.75 -0.13
N SER A 198 -19.44 -10.98 -0.78
CA SER A 198 -20.12 -11.41 -2.01
C SER A 198 -19.13 -11.74 -3.11
N VAL A 199 -18.14 -10.88 -3.36
CA VAL A 199 -17.09 -11.11 -4.36
C VAL A 199 -16.26 -12.37 -4.04
N ALA A 200 -15.86 -12.55 -2.78
CA ALA A 200 -15.09 -13.71 -2.35
C ALA A 200 -15.89 -15.01 -2.50
N LEU A 201 -17.14 -15.02 -2.03
CA LEU A 201 -18.04 -16.17 -2.15
C LEU A 201 -18.33 -16.50 -3.62
N ALA A 202 -18.53 -15.49 -4.47
CA ALA A 202 -18.72 -15.68 -5.91
C ALA A 202 -17.47 -16.29 -6.58
N GLY A 203 -16.26 -15.91 -6.14
CA GLY A 203 -15.02 -16.54 -6.60
C GLY A 203 -14.91 -18.00 -6.17
N ILE A 204 -15.24 -18.30 -4.91
CA ILE A 204 -15.27 -19.67 -4.37
C ILE A 204 -16.28 -20.52 -5.14
N THR A 205 -17.50 -20.01 -5.34
CA THR A 205 -18.54 -20.74 -6.08
C THR A 205 -18.08 -21.02 -7.50
N GLY A 206 -17.57 -20.02 -8.22
CA GLY A 206 -17.10 -20.20 -9.59
C GLY A 206 -15.92 -21.18 -9.70
N TRP A 207 -14.98 -21.16 -8.75
CA TRP A 207 -13.82 -22.06 -8.76
C TRP A 207 -14.21 -23.54 -8.63
N PHE A 208 -15.24 -23.83 -7.83
CA PHE A 208 -15.71 -25.19 -7.52
C PHE A 208 -16.99 -25.57 -8.26
N ALA A 209 -17.61 -24.67 -9.04
CA ALA A 209 -18.92 -24.87 -9.68
C ALA A 209 -18.97 -26.10 -10.60
N ALA A 210 -17.86 -26.44 -11.26
CA ALA A 210 -17.76 -27.59 -12.15
C ALA A 210 -17.47 -28.92 -11.42
N ASP A 211 -17.11 -28.89 -10.14
CA ASP A 211 -16.70 -30.10 -9.40
C ASP A 211 -17.83 -31.12 -9.23
N PRO A 212 -19.09 -30.73 -8.91
CA PRO A 212 -20.19 -31.70 -8.80
C PRO A 212 -20.52 -32.42 -10.11
N ILE A 213 -20.17 -31.83 -11.26
CA ILE A 213 -20.56 -32.30 -12.59
C ILE A 213 -19.43 -33.08 -13.26
N SER A 214 -18.17 -32.71 -13.00
CA SER A 214 -17.02 -33.18 -13.79
C SER A 214 -15.80 -33.56 -12.94
N ALA A 215 -15.99 -33.89 -11.66
CA ALA A 215 -14.91 -34.43 -10.82
C ALA A 215 -14.75 -35.96 -10.95
N PRO A 216 -13.50 -36.48 -10.87
CA PRO A 216 -12.22 -35.77 -10.91
C PRO A 216 -11.81 -35.43 -12.35
N GLY A 217 -11.25 -34.23 -12.59
CA GLY A 217 -10.71 -33.87 -13.91
C GLY A 217 -11.02 -32.46 -14.42
N VAL A 218 -11.71 -31.62 -13.65
CA VAL A 218 -12.00 -30.23 -14.05
C VAL A 218 -10.70 -29.47 -14.37
N PRO A 219 -10.49 -29.02 -15.61
CA PRO A 219 -9.27 -28.33 -16.01
C PRO A 219 -9.18 -26.93 -15.39
N VAL A 220 -7.95 -26.49 -15.11
CA VAL A 220 -7.69 -25.21 -14.41
C VAL A 220 -8.27 -24.01 -15.16
N TYR A 221 -8.21 -24.00 -16.50
CA TYR A 221 -8.78 -22.91 -17.29
C TYR A 221 -10.29 -22.75 -17.09
N LEU A 222 -11.03 -23.85 -16.89
CA LEU A 222 -12.47 -23.79 -16.66
C LEU A 222 -12.78 -23.22 -15.26
N ARG A 223 -11.97 -23.59 -14.25
CA ARG A 223 -12.07 -23.01 -12.90
C ARG A 223 -11.79 -21.52 -12.92
N LEU A 224 -10.74 -21.10 -13.62
CA LEU A 224 -10.39 -19.67 -13.78
C LEU A 224 -11.48 -18.90 -14.52
N LEU A 225 -12.07 -19.50 -15.58
CA LEU A 225 -13.15 -18.88 -16.35
C LEU A 225 -14.39 -18.65 -15.49
N LEU A 226 -14.85 -19.69 -14.77
CA LEU A 226 -16.04 -19.61 -13.91
C LEU A 226 -15.80 -18.71 -12.70
N ALA A 227 -14.67 -18.85 -12.00
CA ALA A 227 -14.32 -17.95 -10.89
C ALA A 227 -14.23 -16.50 -11.36
N GLY A 228 -13.55 -16.25 -12.48
CA GLY A 228 -13.45 -14.92 -13.08
C GLY A 228 -14.82 -14.34 -13.47
N ALA A 229 -15.70 -15.13 -14.10
CA ALA A 229 -17.03 -14.67 -14.50
C ALA A 229 -17.90 -14.30 -13.29
N PHE A 230 -17.91 -15.13 -12.25
CA PHE A 230 -18.70 -14.87 -11.04
C PHE A 230 -18.17 -13.67 -10.25
N VAL A 231 -16.84 -13.56 -10.09
CA VAL A 231 -16.19 -12.39 -9.47
C VAL A 231 -16.49 -11.12 -10.26
N LEU A 232 -16.40 -11.16 -11.60
CA LEU A 232 -16.69 -10.04 -12.48
C LEU A 232 -18.11 -9.52 -12.26
N VAL A 233 -19.11 -10.42 -12.29
CA VAL A 233 -20.51 -10.06 -12.09
C VAL A 233 -20.75 -9.50 -10.69
N ALA A 234 -20.27 -10.19 -9.64
CA ALA A 234 -20.49 -9.76 -8.26
C ALA A 234 -19.82 -8.40 -7.96
N SER A 235 -18.58 -8.22 -8.38
CA SER A 235 -17.83 -6.97 -8.14
C SER A 235 -18.37 -5.81 -8.95
N ALA A 236 -18.72 -6.00 -10.22
CA ALA A 236 -19.34 -4.96 -11.05
C ALA A 236 -20.73 -4.55 -10.52
N ALA A 237 -21.56 -5.52 -10.14
CA ALA A 237 -22.87 -5.25 -9.55
C ALA A 237 -22.75 -4.46 -8.24
N CYS A 238 -21.86 -4.88 -7.34
CA CYS A 238 -21.64 -4.16 -6.08
C CYS A 238 -21.03 -2.76 -6.30
N ALA A 239 -20.09 -2.61 -7.24
CA ALA A 239 -19.48 -1.32 -7.56
C ALA A 239 -20.52 -0.31 -8.06
N LEU A 240 -21.44 -0.75 -8.92
CA LEU A 240 -22.46 0.11 -9.53
C LEU A 240 -23.66 0.38 -8.61
N ALA A 241 -24.14 -0.66 -7.91
CA ALA A 241 -25.37 -0.60 -7.12
C ALA A 241 -25.13 -0.10 -5.69
N ALA A 242 -24.18 -0.69 -4.96
CA ALA A 242 -23.88 -0.28 -3.58
C ALA A 242 -23.08 1.04 -3.55
N ARG A 243 -22.21 1.24 -4.55
CA ARG A 243 -21.30 2.41 -4.67
C ARG A 243 -20.36 2.60 -3.48
N VAL A 244 -20.16 1.57 -2.68
CA VAL A 244 -19.20 1.58 -1.58
C VAL A 244 -17.88 0.98 -2.06
N SER A 245 -16.76 1.67 -1.83
CA SER A 245 -15.44 1.27 -2.35
C SER A 245 -15.41 1.00 -3.87
N ALA A 246 -16.21 1.76 -4.65
CA ALA A 246 -16.48 1.48 -6.06
C ALA A 246 -15.22 1.29 -6.92
N LEU A 247 -14.15 2.05 -6.69
CA LEU A 247 -12.90 1.93 -7.45
C LEU A 247 -12.09 0.67 -7.07
N ALA A 248 -12.15 0.23 -5.81
CA ALA A 248 -11.51 -1.03 -5.41
C ALA A 248 -12.28 -2.25 -5.95
N LEU A 249 -13.61 -2.18 -5.96
CA LEU A 249 -14.44 -3.21 -6.61
C LEU A 249 -14.28 -3.18 -8.13
N PHE A 250 -14.10 -2.00 -8.74
CA PHE A 250 -13.73 -1.88 -10.15
C PHE A 250 -12.38 -2.54 -10.45
N ALA A 251 -11.38 -2.42 -9.57
CA ALA A 251 -10.12 -3.13 -9.71
C ALA A 251 -10.32 -4.66 -9.73
N ALA A 252 -11.16 -5.18 -8.82
CA ALA A 252 -11.50 -6.60 -8.80
C ALA A 252 -12.25 -7.04 -10.07
N ALA A 253 -13.21 -6.24 -10.53
CA ALA A 253 -13.95 -6.49 -11.77
C ALA A 253 -13.00 -6.51 -12.98
N LEU A 254 -12.10 -5.53 -13.08
CA LEU A 254 -11.15 -5.44 -14.18
C LEU A 254 -10.14 -6.60 -14.17
N ALA A 255 -9.65 -7.01 -12.99
CA ALA A 255 -8.78 -8.17 -12.84
C ALA A 255 -9.49 -9.46 -13.27
N ALA A 256 -10.76 -9.61 -12.87
CA ALA A 256 -11.61 -10.73 -13.23
C ALA A 256 -11.90 -10.75 -14.73
N LEU A 257 -12.14 -9.59 -15.36
CA LEU A 257 -12.29 -9.47 -16.81
C LEU A 257 -11.05 -9.96 -17.55
N PHE A 258 -9.86 -9.51 -17.16
CA PHE A 258 -8.61 -10.01 -17.78
C PHE A 258 -8.42 -11.51 -17.56
N THR A 259 -8.81 -12.01 -16.38
CA THR A 259 -8.77 -13.46 -16.07
C THR A 259 -9.73 -14.25 -16.96
N VAL A 260 -10.95 -13.75 -17.20
CA VAL A 260 -11.93 -14.37 -18.11
C VAL A 260 -11.41 -14.37 -19.54
N ILE A 261 -10.81 -13.27 -20.01
CA ILE A 261 -10.22 -13.19 -21.35
C ILE A 261 -9.08 -14.20 -21.50
N ALA A 262 -8.16 -14.25 -20.53
CA ALA A 262 -7.06 -15.20 -20.54
C ALA A 262 -7.54 -16.66 -20.47
N ALA A 263 -8.49 -16.96 -19.58
CA ALA A 263 -9.07 -18.30 -19.46
C ALA A 263 -9.86 -18.71 -20.71
N SER A 264 -10.53 -17.78 -21.38
CA SER A 264 -11.17 -18.02 -22.69
C SER A 264 -10.16 -18.27 -23.79
N ALA A 265 -9.00 -17.59 -23.78
CA ALA A 265 -7.92 -17.91 -24.71
C ALA A 265 -7.35 -19.32 -24.43
N MET A 266 -7.24 -19.73 -23.16
CA MET A 266 -6.80 -21.09 -22.79
C MET A 266 -7.79 -22.18 -23.25
N THR A 267 -9.09 -21.89 -23.32
CA THR A 267 -10.07 -22.87 -23.85
C THR A 267 -9.95 -23.04 -25.36
N ILE A 268 -9.65 -21.95 -26.08
CA ILE A 268 -9.44 -21.96 -27.54
C ILE A 268 -8.12 -22.66 -27.90
N PHE A 269 -7.03 -22.30 -27.22
CA PHE A 269 -5.69 -22.86 -27.45
C PHE A 269 -5.42 -24.04 -26.51
N GLN A 270 -6.12 -25.15 -26.73
CA GLN A 270 -5.97 -26.37 -25.93
C GLN A 270 -4.50 -26.84 -25.89
N GLY A 271 -4.03 -27.19 -24.69
CA GLY A 271 -2.64 -27.61 -24.46
C GLY A 271 -1.64 -26.48 -24.25
N LYS A 272 -2.01 -25.20 -24.47
CA LYS A 272 -1.12 -24.04 -24.35
C LYS A 272 -1.43 -23.14 -23.15
N ILE A 273 -1.80 -23.75 -22.03
CA ILE A 273 -2.22 -23.02 -20.81
C ILE A 273 -1.09 -22.12 -20.29
N VAL A 274 0.13 -22.64 -20.25
CA VAL A 274 1.32 -21.92 -19.76
C VAL A 274 1.68 -20.77 -20.70
N ASP A 275 1.66 -20.99 -22.01
CA ASP A 275 1.93 -19.97 -23.03
C ASP A 275 0.97 -18.78 -22.89
N VAL A 276 -0.33 -19.06 -22.80
CA VAL A 276 -1.36 -18.03 -22.67
C VAL A 276 -1.19 -17.26 -21.34
N ALA A 277 -0.88 -17.96 -20.25
CA ALA A 277 -0.60 -17.31 -18.96
C ALA A 277 0.66 -16.43 -19.02
N ALA A 278 1.72 -16.88 -19.68
CA ALA A 278 2.96 -16.12 -19.84
C ALA A 278 2.72 -14.85 -20.68
N ILE A 279 2.02 -14.97 -21.80
CA ILE A 279 1.62 -13.83 -22.64
C ILE A 279 0.74 -12.86 -21.84
N THR A 280 -0.21 -13.38 -21.06
CA THR A 280 -1.10 -12.55 -20.21
C THR A 280 -0.29 -11.76 -19.19
N MET A 281 0.64 -12.40 -18.49
CA MET A 281 1.50 -11.76 -17.51
C MET A 281 2.34 -10.63 -18.13
N VAL A 282 2.93 -10.89 -19.30
CA VAL A 282 3.71 -9.89 -20.05
C VAL A 282 2.82 -8.75 -20.53
N ALA A 283 1.65 -9.05 -21.09
CA ALA A 283 0.70 -8.04 -21.54
C ALA A 283 0.25 -7.13 -20.40
N MET A 284 -0.03 -7.67 -19.21
CA MET A 284 -0.36 -6.88 -18.02
C MET A 284 0.80 -5.98 -17.60
N ALA A 285 2.03 -6.48 -17.64
CA ALA A 285 3.22 -5.68 -17.32
C ALA A 285 3.39 -4.50 -18.29
N PHE A 286 3.25 -4.72 -19.60
CA PHE A 286 3.32 -3.65 -20.60
C PHE A 286 2.15 -2.66 -20.48
N LEU A 287 0.95 -3.14 -20.18
CA LEU A 287 -0.25 -2.31 -20.05
C LEU A 287 -0.07 -1.23 -18.98
N THR A 288 0.72 -1.48 -17.93
CA THR A 288 1.04 -0.50 -16.87
C THR A 288 1.62 0.82 -17.41
N THR A 289 2.28 0.81 -18.57
CA THR A 289 2.84 2.00 -19.21
C THR A 289 1.77 2.93 -19.77
N PHE A 290 0.63 2.39 -20.19
CA PHE A 290 -0.45 3.15 -20.81
C PHE A 290 -1.53 3.59 -19.80
N LEU A 291 -1.54 3.02 -18.59
CA LEU A 291 -2.56 3.29 -17.57
C LEU A 291 -2.65 4.76 -17.14
N PRO A 292 -1.54 5.53 -16.95
CA PRO A 292 -1.65 6.94 -16.60
C PRO A 292 -2.45 7.72 -17.65
N THR A 293 -2.08 7.60 -18.94
CA THR A 293 -2.77 8.27 -20.04
C THR A 293 -4.24 7.85 -20.16
N LEU A 294 -4.55 6.56 -19.99
CA LEU A 294 -5.94 6.08 -19.99
C LEU A 294 -6.74 6.66 -18.82
N SER A 295 -6.14 6.75 -17.63
CA SER A 295 -6.79 7.28 -16.44
C SER A 295 -7.16 8.75 -16.60
N TYR A 296 -6.27 9.57 -17.15
CA TYR A 296 -6.53 10.98 -17.49
C TYR A 296 -7.64 11.13 -18.54
N ARG A 297 -7.63 10.28 -19.58
CA ARG A 297 -8.65 10.30 -20.63
C ARG A 297 -10.03 9.91 -20.10
N ILE A 298 -10.11 8.87 -19.27
CA ILE A 298 -11.37 8.41 -18.66
C ILE A 298 -11.90 9.44 -17.65
N ALA A 299 -11.01 10.09 -16.89
CA ALA A 299 -11.37 11.16 -15.97
C ALA A 299 -11.77 12.47 -16.68
N GLY A 300 -11.61 12.54 -18.01
CA GLY A 300 -11.95 13.71 -18.80
C GLY A 300 -11.12 14.95 -18.44
N ILE A 301 -9.85 14.74 -18.05
CA ILE A 301 -8.93 15.86 -17.82
C ILE A 301 -8.50 16.36 -19.19
N ALA A 302 -8.88 17.60 -19.50
CA ALA A 302 -8.35 18.27 -20.68
C ALA A 302 -6.85 18.50 -20.44
N LEU A 303 -6.00 17.79 -21.18
CA LEU A 303 -4.59 18.14 -21.21
C LEU A 303 -4.51 19.52 -21.88
N PRO A 304 -3.86 20.51 -21.25
CA PRO A 304 -3.65 21.81 -21.88
C PRO A 304 -2.95 21.59 -23.21
N ASN A 305 -3.47 22.19 -24.27
CA ASN A 305 -2.73 22.27 -25.52
C ASN A 305 -1.56 23.21 -25.26
N LEU A 306 -0.34 22.66 -25.12
CA LEU A 306 0.86 23.49 -24.96
C LEU A 306 1.00 24.37 -26.20
N PRO A 307 0.80 25.69 -26.10
CA PRO A 307 0.84 26.56 -27.25
C PRO A 307 2.30 26.63 -27.73
N MET A 308 2.54 26.31 -29.00
CA MET A 308 3.90 26.27 -29.56
C MET A 308 4.42 27.67 -29.95
N THR A 309 3.58 28.70 -29.82
CA THR A 309 3.92 30.10 -30.11
C THR A 309 3.50 31.01 -28.95
N THR A 310 4.27 32.07 -28.72
CA THR A 310 4.02 33.08 -27.68
C THR A 310 2.66 33.77 -27.85
N GLU A 311 2.23 33.98 -29.09
CA GLU A 311 0.91 34.53 -29.43
C GLU A 311 -0.22 33.59 -29.01
N ALA A 312 -0.05 32.28 -29.20
CA ALA A 312 -1.03 31.27 -28.79
C ALA A 312 -1.06 31.08 -27.26
N MET A 313 0.04 31.36 -26.54
CA MET A 313 0.03 31.40 -25.07
C MET A 313 -0.74 32.59 -24.51
N LEU A 314 -0.68 33.74 -25.18
CA LEU A 314 -1.41 34.96 -24.80
C LEU A 314 -2.90 34.89 -25.20
N ALA A 315 -3.22 34.14 -26.26
CA ALA A 315 -4.60 33.92 -26.72
C ALA A 315 -5.32 32.74 -26.04
N ASP A 316 -4.62 31.95 -25.22
CA ASP A 316 -5.21 30.83 -24.50
C ASP A 316 -6.00 31.32 -23.28
N GLU A 317 -7.25 31.70 -23.52
CA GLU A 317 -8.23 32.06 -22.49
C GLU A 317 -9.07 30.86 -22.03
N THR A 318 -8.64 29.61 -22.31
CA THR A 318 -9.44 28.44 -21.94
C THR A 318 -9.65 28.41 -20.41
N PRO A 319 -10.91 28.56 -19.93
CA PRO A 319 -11.14 28.63 -18.50
C PRO A 319 -10.79 27.29 -17.88
N VAL A 320 -9.95 27.32 -16.84
CA VAL A 320 -9.61 26.14 -16.05
C VAL A 320 -10.92 25.52 -15.57
N GLN A 321 -11.12 24.23 -15.85
CA GLN A 321 -12.33 23.54 -15.44
C GLN A 321 -12.51 23.69 -13.92
N SER A 322 -13.66 24.19 -13.47
CA SER A 322 -13.95 24.39 -12.05
C SER A 322 -13.89 23.10 -11.23
N ASP A 323 -14.06 21.95 -11.90
CA ASP A 323 -14.06 20.61 -11.32
C ASP A 323 -12.72 19.85 -11.52
N ILE A 324 -11.65 20.53 -11.93
CA ILE A 324 -10.37 19.89 -12.29
C ILE A 324 -9.77 19.10 -11.12
N VAL A 325 -9.97 19.57 -9.88
CA VAL A 325 -9.46 18.90 -8.67
C VAL A 325 -10.16 17.55 -8.45
N ASN A 326 -11.50 17.48 -8.56
CA ASN A 326 -12.22 16.22 -8.40
C ASN A 326 -11.90 15.24 -9.53
N ARG A 327 -11.72 15.73 -10.76
CA ARG A 327 -11.26 14.91 -11.89
C ARG A 327 -9.85 14.38 -11.68
N ALA A 328 -8.94 15.19 -11.15
CA ALA A 328 -7.59 14.75 -10.80
C ALA A 328 -7.61 13.67 -9.71
N LEU A 329 -8.41 13.84 -8.66
CA LEU A 329 -8.58 12.83 -7.62
C LEU A 329 -9.24 11.54 -8.16
N LEU A 330 -10.18 11.65 -9.09
CA LEU A 330 -10.77 10.50 -9.78
C LEU A 330 -9.70 9.78 -10.60
N ALA A 331 -8.93 10.50 -11.42
CA ALA A 331 -7.86 9.94 -12.24
C ALA A 331 -6.83 9.19 -11.38
N ASP A 332 -6.41 9.77 -10.26
CA ASP A 332 -5.46 9.15 -9.32
C ASP A 332 -5.98 7.82 -8.76
N ARG A 333 -7.25 7.80 -8.29
CA ARG A 333 -7.87 6.60 -7.75
C ARG A 333 -8.17 5.55 -8.82
N LEU A 334 -8.54 5.99 -10.03
CA LEU A 334 -8.76 5.12 -11.19
C LEU A 334 -7.45 4.47 -11.63
N LEU A 335 -6.36 5.23 -11.70
CA LEU A 335 -5.02 4.71 -11.96
C LEU A 335 -4.62 3.67 -10.91
N GLY A 336 -4.85 3.95 -9.63
CA GLY A 336 -4.64 2.98 -8.55
C GLY A 336 -5.42 1.68 -8.74
N ALA A 337 -6.69 1.78 -9.13
CA ALA A 337 -7.53 0.61 -9.41
C ALA A 337 -7.06 -0.18 -10.64
N MET A 338 -6.68 0.48 -11.73
CA MET A 338 -6.17 -0.18 -12.94
C MET A 338 -4.81 -0.85 -12.68
N LEU A 339 -3.93 -0.22 -11.88
CA LEU A 339 -2.66 -0.82 -11.46
C LEU A 339 -2.89 -2.03 -10.55
N ALA A 340 -3.83 -1.94 -9.61
CA ALA A 340 -4.22 -3.08 -8.77
C ALA A 340 -4.76 -4.24 -9.61
N ALA A 341 -5.59 -3.95 -10.62
CA ALA A 341 -6.13 -4.98 -11.51
C ALA A 341 -5.04 -5.68 -12.32
N THR A 342 -4.19 -4.92 -13.02
CA THR A 342 -3.12 -5.47 -13.86
C THR A 342 -2.07 -6.23 -13.06
N SER A 343 -1.64 -5.70 -11.91
CA SER A 343 -0.69 -6.36 -11.03
C SER A 343 -1.25 -7.64 -10.41
N LEU A 344 -2.54 -7.66 -10.02
CA LEU A 344 -3.21 -8.86 -9.51
C LEU A 344 -3.34 -9.93 -10.60
N THR A 345 -3.77 -9.57 -11.81
CA THR A 345 -3.87 -10.52 -12.92
C THR A 345 -2.51 -11.11 -13.29
N ALA A 346 -1.45 -10.28 -13.33
CA ALA A 346 -0.09 -10.76 -13.57
C ALA A 346 0.40 -11.70 -12.46
N ALA A 347 0.09 -11.41 -11.19
CA ALA A 347 0.43 -12.27 -10.06
C ALA A 347 -0.31 -13.63 -10.11
N LEU A 348 -1.59 -13.63 -10.50
CA LEU A 348 -2.33 -14.88 -10.74
C LEU A 348 -1.76 -15.67 -11.93
N ALA A 349 -1.41 -14.99 -13.01
CA ALA A 349 -0.78 -15.61 -14.17
C ALA A 349 0.60 -16.21 -13.83
N ALA A 350 1.39 -15.57 -12.97
CA ALA A 350 2.67 -16.10 -12.49
C ALA A 350 2.53 -17.48 -11.83
N ILE A 351 1.45 -17.70 -11.05
CA ILE A 351 1.15 -19.00 -10.43
C ILE A 351 0.91 -20.05 -11.53
N VAL A 352 0.10 -19.72 -12.53
CA VAL A 352 -0.21 -20.65 -13.64
C VAL A 352 1.00 -20.94 -14.52
N VAL A 353 1.92 -19.98 -14.68
CA VAL A 353 3.14 -20.14 -15.47
C VAL A 353 4.15 -21.06 -14.78
N VAL A 354 4.35 -20.88 -13.47
CA VAL A 354 5.48 -21.50 -12.75
C VAL A 354 5.15 -22.88 -12.18
N PHE A 355 3.97 -23.05 -11.57
CA PHE A 355 3.66 -24.28 -10.82
C PHE A 355 3.57 -25.56 -11.68
N PRO A 356 3.01 -25.55 -12.91
CA PRO A 356 2.86 -26.76 -13.72
C PRO A 356 4.16 -27.27 -14.33
N THR A 357 5.07 -26.38 -14.78
CA THR A 357 6.26 -26.74 -15.57
C THR A 357 7.55 -26.74 -14.76
N ARG A 358 7.68 -25.85 -13.76
CA ARG A 358 8.88 -25.68 -12.91
C ARG A 358 10.20 -25.65 -13.72
N GLY A 359 10.31 -24.68 -14.62
CA GLY A 359 11.48 -24.49 -15.48
C GLY A 359 12.26 -23.20 -15.22
N LEU A 360 13.47 -23.13 -15.77
CA LEU A 360 14.30 -21.92 -15.76
C LEU A 360 13.60 -20.74 -16.45
N TRP A 361 13.02 -20.94 -17.63
CA TRP A 361 12.37 -19.86 -18.37
C TRP A 361 11.12 -19.29 -17.67
N PRO A 362 10.17 -20.11 -17.17
CA PRO A 362 9.04 -19.64 -16.37
C PRO A 362 9.47 -18.85 -15.13
N THR A 363 10.47 -19.35 -14.38
CA THR A 363 10.95 -18.70 -13.16
C THR A 363 11.64 -17.36 -13.44
N LEU A 364 12.49 -17.30 -14.47
CA LEU A 364 13.14 -16.05 -14.88
C LEU A 364 12.14 -15.02 -15.40
N LEU A 365 11.16 -15.44 -16.21
CA LEU A 365 10.11 -14.54 -16.70
C LEU A 365 9.32 -13.92 -15.54
N THR A 366 8.87 -14.76 -14.59
CA THR A 366 8.14 -14.30 -13.41
C THR A 366 8.99 -13.40 -12.51
N LEU A 367 10.29 -13.71 -12.37
CA LEU A 367 11.24 -12.87 -11.64
C LEU A 367 11.41 -11.50 -12.30
N CYS A 368 11.62 -11.46 -13.62
CA CYS A 368 11.73 -10.21 -14.38
C CYS A 368 10.48 -9.34 -14.24
N VAL A 369 9.28 -9.91 -14.41
CA VAL A 369 8.02 -9.17 -14.24
C VAL A 369 7.82 -8.69 -12.79
N GLY A 370 8.14 -9.53 -11.81
CA GLY A 370 8.04 -9.18 -10.39
C GLY A 370 8.99 -8.04 -10.02
N LEU A 371 10.25 -8.11 -10.44
CA LEU A 371 11.23 -7.03 -10.24
C LEU A 371 10.82 -5.75 -10.96
N ALA A 372 10.30 -5.85 -12.20
CA ALA A 372 9.79 -4.69 -12.92
C ALA A 372 8.68 -3.98 -12.13
N PHE A 373 7.72 -4.70 -11.54
CA PHE A 373 6.69 -4.09 -10.68
C PHE A 373 7.25 -3.47 -9.39
N LEU A 374 8.14 -4.17 -8.68
CA LEU A 374 8.75 -3.66 -7.46
C LEU A 374 9.53 -2.36 -7.70
N LEU A 375 10.29 -2.33 -8.79
CA LEU A 375 11.10 -1.16 -9.14
C LEU A 375 10.21 -0.04 -9.67
N ARG A 376 9.28 -0.33 -10.58
CA ARG A 376 8.34 0.66 -11.14
C ARG A 376 7.43 1.29 -10.10
N ALA A 377 7.18 0.63 -8.97
CA ALA A 377 6.43 1.21 -7.84
C ALA A 377 7.02 2.54 -7.35
N ARG A 378 8.32 2.79 -7.59
CA ARG A 378 9.00 4.05 -7.24
C ARG A 378 8.56 5.25 -8.06
N ALA A 379 8.02 5.02 -9.27
CA ALA A 379 7.56 6.07 -10.17
C ALA A 379 6.21 6.67 -9.74
N PHE A 380 5.50 6.00 -8.83
CA PHE A 380 4.17 6.41 -8.36
C PHE A 380 4.24 6.95 -6.94
N VAL A 381 3.68 8.14 -6.73
CA VAL A 381 3.61 8.80 -5.42
C VAL A 381 2.39 8.31 -4.62
N GLY A 382 1.28 7.99 -5.30
CA GLY A 382 0.03 7.59 -4.65
C GLY A 382 0.16 6.26 -3.89
N LEU A 383 -0.33 6.22 -2.66
CA LEU A 383 -0.25 5.03 -1.78
C LEU A 383 -0.91 3.80 -2.43
N GLY A 384 -2.11 3.95 -3.01
CA GLY A 384 -2.81 2.84 -3.66
C GLY A 384 -2.07 2.30 -4.89
N GLN A 385 -1.53 3.20 -5.72
CA GLN A 385 -0.78 2.87 -6.93
C GLN A 385 0.52 2.13 -6.57
N ARG A 386 1.24 2.64 -5.58
CA ARG A 386 2.49 2.06 -5.10
C ARG A 386 2.25 0.70 -4.42
N LEU A 387 1.22 0.58 -3.58
CA LEU A 387 0.88 -0.70 -2.93
C LEU A 387 0.47 -1.76 -3.95
N ALA A 388 -0.32 -1.41 -4.97
CA ALA A 388 -0.71 -2.34 -6.02
C ALA A 388 0.51 -3.01 -6.68
N LEU A 389 1.46 -2.20 -7.14
CA LEU A 389 2.69 -2.70 -7.77
C LEU A 389 3.61 -3.42 -6.79
N LEU A 390 3.74 -2.94 -5.56
CA LEU A 390 4.56 -3.61 -4.54
C LEU A 390 4.01 -5.00 -4.20
N VAL A 391 2.71 -5.11 -3.91
CA VAL A 391 2.08 -6.39 -3.57
C VAL A 391 2.16 -7.35 -4.75
N GLY A 392 1.78 -6.93 -5.97
CA GLY A 392 1.88 -7.77 -7.14
C GLY A 392 3.32 -8.21 -7.45
N GLY A 393 4.28 -7.29 -7.33
CA GLY A 393 5.70 -7.56 -7.50
C GLY A 393 6.24 -8.56 -6.46
N VAL A 394 5.89 -8.38 -5.18
CA VAL A 394 6.26 -9.33 -4.09
C VAL A 394 5.68 -10.71 -4.37
N VAL A 395 4.42 -10.81 -4.80
CA VAL A 395 3.80 -12.10 -5.12
C VAL A 395 4.52 -12.77 -6.29
N CYS A 396 4.78 -12.05 -7.38
CA CYS A 396 5.52 -12.59 -8.53
C CYS A 396 6.92 -13.08 -8.12
N VAL A 397 7.72 -12.23 -7.45
CA VAL A 397 9.05 -12.63 -6.98
C VAL A 397 8.97 -13.80 -6.01
N GLY A 398 7.99 -13.81 -5.10
CA GLY A 398 7.75 -14.91 -4.16
C GLY A 398 7.42 -16.23 -4.85
N VAL A 399 6.60 -16.20 -5.93
CA VAL A 399 6.30 -17.39 -6.75
C VAL A 399 7.56 -17.90 -7.45
N ALA A 400 8.36 -17.00 -8.05
CA ALA A 400 9.61 -17.37 -8.73
C ALA A 400 10.63 -17.98 -7.76
N LEU A 401 10.91 -17.28 -6.64
CA LEU A 401 11.84 -17.73 -5.61
C LEU A 401 11.34 -18.97 -4.89
N GLY A 402 10.03 -19.09 -4.66
CA GLY A 402 9.40 -20.25 -4.04
C GLY A 402 9.58 -21.50 -4.89
N SER A 403 9.40 -21.38 -6.22
CA SER A 403 9.65 -22.49 -7.15
C SER A 403 11.13 -22.88 -7.17
N ALA A 404 12.03 -21.92 -7.35
CA ALA A 404 13.47 -22.19 -7.38
C ALA A 404 13.98 -22.76 -6.05
N GLY A 405 13.48 -22.24 -4.93
CA GLY A 405 13.80 -22.72 -3.58
C GLY A 405 13.32 -24.14 -3.35
N PHE A 406 12.09 -24.47 -3.77
CA PHE A 406 11.55 -25.83 -3.65
C PHE A 406 12.40 -26.87 -4.40
N ASP A 407 12.93 -26.53 -5.57
CA ASP A 407 13.80 -27.44 -6.31
C ASP A 407 15.20 -27.52 -5.69
N ALA A 408 15.73 -26.42 -5.15
CA ALA A 408 17.01 -26.39 -4.46
C ALA A 408 17.00 -27.21 -3.15
N THR A 409 15.92 -27.16 -2.36
CA THR A 409 15.82 -27.87 -1.07
C THR A 409 15.79 -29.40 -1.21
N ARG A 410 15.66 -29.94 -2.43
CA ARG A 410 15.83 -31.38 -2.68
C ARG A 410 17.26 -31.88 -2.40
N SER A 411 18.23 -30.97 -2.36
CA SER A 411 19.61 -31.26 -1.97
C SER A 411 19.93 -30.66 -0.60
N GLY A 412 20.77 -31.33 0.21
CA GLY A 412 21.18 -30.81 1.52
C GLY A 412 21.89 -29.45 1.43
N LEU A 413 22.76 -29.28 0.43
CA LEU A 413 23.44 -28.01 0.16
C LEU A 413 22.45 -26.91 -0.26
N GLY A 414 21.48 -27.23 -1.12
CA GLY A 414 20.47 -26.27 -1.54
C GLY A 414 19.53 -25.89 -0.41
N LEU A 415 19.19 -26.79 0.50
CA LEU A 415 18.45 -26.47 1.73
C LEU A 415 19.20 -25.44 2.58
N VAL A 416 20.50 -25.67 2.83
CA VAL A 416 21.35 -24.72 3.58
C VAL A 416 21.44 -23.38 2.83
N ALA A 417 21.61 -23.39 1.51
CA ALA A 417 21.68 -22.17 0.71
C ALA A 417 20.38 -21.36 0.76
N VAL A 418 19.22 -22.01 0.62
CA VAL A 418 17.89 -21.36 0.73
C VAL A 418 17.71 -20.80 2.14
N PHE A 419 18.04 -21.56 3.18
CA PHE A 419 17.93 -21.11 4.57
C PHE A 419 18.81 -19.86 4.84
N LEU A 420 20.08 -19.90 4.45
CA LEU A 420 20.99 -18.75 4.58
C LEU A 420 20.50 -17.55 3.76
N GLY A 421 20.02 -17.77 2.53
CA GLY A 421 19.45 -16.73 1.69
C GLY A 421 18.25 -16.04 2.34
N LEU A 422 17.34 -16.81 2.94
CA LEU A 422 16.20 -16.27 3.70
C LEU A 422 16.63 -15.49 4.94
N LEU A 423 17.65 -15.97 5.66
CA LEU A 423 18.21 -15.24 6.81
C LEU A 423 18.81 -13.89 6.39
N VAL A 424 19.58 -13.86 5.30
CA VAL A 424 20.17 -12.63 4.77
C VAL A 424 19.08 -11.66 4.31
N LEU A 425 18.06 -12.14 3.60
CA LEU A 425 16.93 -11.32 3.18
C LEU A 425 16.16 -10.75 4.38
N GLY A 426 15.87 -11.59 5.38
CA GLY A 426 15.20 -11.20 6.61
C GLY A 426 15.99 -10.16 7.40
N TYR A 427 17.31 -10.35 7.53
CA TYR A 427 18.21 -9.37 8.13
C TYR A 427 18.20 -8.04 7.37
N GLY A 428 18.28 -8.07 6.04
CA GLY A 428 18.24 -6.87 5.21
C GLY A 428 16.94 -6.07 5.39
N LEU A 429 15.79 -6.75 5.42
CA LEU A 429 14.49 -6.13 5.66
C LEU A 429 14.39 -5.56 7.09
N ALA A 430 14.87 -6.28 8.10
CA ALA A 430 14.91 -5.81 9.48
C ALA A 430 15.83 -4.59 9.65
N HIS A 431 16.98 -4.58 8.98
CA HIS A 431 17.89 -3.44 8.99
C HIS A 431 17.28 -2.23 8.27
N TYR A 432 16.62 -2.44 7.14
CA TYR A 432 15.91 -1.39 6.41
C TYR A 432 14.84 -0.75 7.29
N SER A 433 13.97 -1.55 7.90
CA SER A 433 12.89 -1.07 8.75
C SER A 433 13.40 -0.33 10.00
N ALA A 434 14.50 -0.79 10.60
CA ALA A 434 15.06 -0.20 11.80
C ALA A 434 15.83 1.11 11.55
N ARG A 435 16.51 1.27 10.41
CA ARG A 435 17.51 2.35 10.24
C ARG A 435 17.41 3.17 8.96
N THR A 436 16.74 2.67 7.93
CA THR A 436 16.88 3.21 6.57
C THR A 436 15.58 3.75 5.99
N PHE A 437 14.42 3.40 6.59
CA PHE A 437 13.10 3.72 6.03
C PHE A 437 12.85 5.22 5.77
N SER A 438 13.43 6.12 6.58
CA SER A 438 13.25 7.57 6.48
C SER A 438 14.44 8.30 5.84
N LYS A 439 15.50 7.57 5.46
CA LYS A 439 16.70 8.18 4.89
C LYS A 439 16.51 8.41 3.40
N VAL A 440 16.82 9.63 2.95
CA VAL A 440 16.95 9.93 1.53
C VAL A 440 18.21 9.23 1.03
N LEU A 441 18.04 8.20 0.20
CA LEU A 441 19.17 7.49 -0.41
C LEU A 441 19.90 8.43 -1.39
N SER A 442 21.21 8.22 -1.55
CA SER A 442 22.00 9.00 -2.50
C SER A 442 21.48 8.83 -3.94
N PRO A 443 21.60 9.85 -4.81
CA PRO A 443 21.14 9.78 -6.20
C PRO A 443 21.69 8.59 -7.00
N THR A 444 22.88 8.09 -6.64
CA THR A 444 23.51 6.90 -7.23
C THR A 444 22.69 5.63 -7.06
N TRP A 445 22.05 5.41 -5.90
CA TRP A 445 21.18 4.26 -5.67
C TRP A 445 19.89 4.34 -6.50
N GLY A 446 19.37 5.55 -6.68
CA GLY A 446 18.26 5.79 -7.61
C GLY A 446 18.61 5.33 -9.03
N ARG A 447 19.81 5.68 -9.51
CA ARG A 447 20.29 5.30 -10.85
C ARG A 447 20.55 3.81 -11.01
N TRP A 448 21.04 3.12 -9.98
CA TRP A 448 21.11 1.66 -10.00
C TRP A 448 19.71 1.03 -10.08
N GLY A 449 18.73 1.58 -9.37
CA GLY A 449 17.34 1.17 -9.48
C GLY A 449 16.79 1.30 -10.90
N ASP A 450 17.11 2.39 -11.62
CA ASP A 450 16.77 2.53 -13.04
C ASP A 450 17.39 1.41 -13.86
N VAL A 451 18.70 1.17 -13.71
CA VAL A 451 19.41 0.12 -14.49
C VAL A 451 18.78 -1.26 -14.25
N PHE A 452 18.47 -1.61 -13.01
CA PHE A 452 17.79 -2.87 -12.71
C PHE A 452 16.38 -2.93 -13.29
N GLU A 453 15.66 -1.82 -13.34
CA GLU A 453 14.33 -1.75 -13.94
C GLU A 453 14.43 -2.00 -15.46
N TRP A 454 15.37 -1.35 -16.14
CA TRP A 454 15.64 -1.57 -17.55
C TRP A 454 16.06 -3.01 -17.84
N LEU A 455 16.96 -3.58 -17.04
CA LEU A 455 17.38 -4.98 -17.18
C LEU A 455 16.21 -5.94 -16.99
N ALA A 456 15.36 -5.71 -15.99
CA ALA A 456 14.17 -6.53 -15.75
C ALA A 456 13.22 -6.47 -16.95
N ILE A 457 12.94 -5.27 -17.47
CA ILE A 457 12.06 -5.05 -18.63
C ILE A 457 12.65 -5.69 -19.90
N ILE A 458 13.94 -5.48 -20.18
CA ILE A 458 14.63 -6.07 -21.34
C ILE A 458 14.61 -7.60 -21.24
N GLY A 459 14.76 -8.15 -20.04
CA GLY A 459 14.71 -9.59 -19.79
C GLY A 459 13.34 -10.24 -20.01
N VAL A 460 12.24 -9.49 -20.00
CA VAL A 460 10.88 -10.03 -20.17
C VAL A 460 10.71 -10.70 -21.54
N ILE A 461 11.16 -10.08 -22.63
CA ILE A 461 10.95 -10.64 -23.97
C ILE A 461 11.76 -11.92 -24.20
N PRO A 462 13.08 -11.96 -23.95
CA PRO A 462 13.87 -13.17 -24.13
C PRO A 462 13.38 -14.33 -23.28
N THR A 463 12.96 -14.07 -22.04
CA THR A 463 12.44 -15.12 -21.15
C THR A 463 11.06 -15.60 -21.57
N LEU A 464 10.19 -14.72 -22.09
CA LEU A 464 8.91 -15.11 -22.68
C LEU A 464 9.12 -16.03 -23.89
N LEU A 465 10.04 -15.71 -24.80
CA LEU A 465 10.37 -16.57 -25.94
C LEU A 465 10.86 -17.96 -25.49
N GLY A 466 11.58 -18.01 -24.36
CA GLY A 466 11.98 -19.27 -23.74
C GLY A 466 10.82 -20.07 -23.16
N VAL A 467 9.81 -19.42 -22.58
CA VAL A 467 8.59 -20.09 -22.11
C VAL A 467 7.76 -20.64 -23.27
N LEU A 468 7.74 -19.93 -24.41
CA LEU A 468 7.03 -20.35 -25.63
C LEU A 468 7.77 -21.44 -26.44
N ASP A 469 8.85 -22.00 -25.89
CA ASP A 469 9.70 -23.00 -26.56
C ASP A 469 10.21 -22.57 -27.95
N LEU A 470 10.36 -21.26 -28.19
CA LEU A 470 10.83 -20.77 -29.50
C LEU A 470 12.31 -21.09 -29.72
N TYR A 471 13.15 -21.03 -28.67
CA TYR A 471 14.57 -21.35 -28.80
C TYR A 471 14.80 -22.83 -29.15
N SER A 472 14.06 -23.74 -28.51
CA SER A 472 14.13 -25.17 -28.81
C SER A 472 13.58 -25.48 -30.20
N TYR A 473 12.52 -24.80 -30.62
CA TYR A 473 12.00 -24.88 -31.98
C TYR A 473 13.05 -24.51 -33.04
N PHE A 474 13.71 -23.36 -32.91
CA PHE A 474 14.74 -22.95 -33.87
C PHE A 474 15.99 -23.83 -33.80
N ALA A 475 16.41 -24.28 -32.61
CA ALA A 475 17.54 -25.19 -32.46
C ALA A 475 17.29 -26.59 -33.06
N SER A 476 16.03 -27.00 -33.24
CA SER A 476 15.69 -28.27 -33.90
C SER A 476 15.64 -28.19 -35.44
N ARG A 477 15.65 -26.96 -35.99
CA ARG A 477 15.53 -26.67 -37.43
C ARG A 477 16.88 -26.43 -38.11
N PHE A 478 17.91 -26.12 -37.34
CA PHE A 478 19.30 -25.94 -37.76
C PHE A 478 20.15 -27.03 -37.12
#